data_AF-A0A1P8BBM1-F1
#
_entry.id   AF-A0A1P8BBM1-F1
#
_cell.length_a   1.000
_cell.length_b   1.000
_cell.length_c   1.000
_cell.angle_alpha   90.00
_cell.angle_beta   90.00
_cell.angle_gamma   90.00
#
_symmetry.space_group_name_H-M   'P 1'
#
loop_
_entity.id
_entity.type
_entity.pdbx_description
1 polymer ?
#
loop_
_entity_poly.entity_id
_entity_poly.type
_entity_poly.pdbx_seq_one_letter_code
_entity_poly.pdbx_strand_id
1 'polypeptide(L)'
;MMNVAVTATPSSLLYSPLLLPSQGPNRRMQWKRNGKRRLGTKVAVSGVITAGFELKPPPYPLDALEPHMSRETLDYHWGKHHKTYVENLNKQILGTDLDALSLEEVVLLSYNKGNMLPAFNNAAQAWNHEFFWESIQPGGGGKPTGELLRLIERDFGSFEEFLERFKSAAASNFGSGWTWLAYKANRLDVANAVNPLPKEEDKKLVIVKTPNAVNPLVWDYSVSDLTFNI
;
A
#
# COMPACT_ATOMS: atom_id res chain seq x y z
N MET A 1 15.46 -18.76 -11.55
CA MET A 1 16.13 -17.57 -12.12
C MET A 1 15.19 -16.96 -13.13
N MET A 2 14.55 -15.83 -12.83
CA MET A 2 13.73 -15.13 -13.82
C MET A 2 13.86 -13.62 -13.63
N ASN A 3 14.19 -12.97 -14.75
CA ASN A 3 14.62 -11.59 -14.87
C ASN A 3 13.45 -10.60 -14.86
N VAL A 4 13.82 -9.40 -14.42
CA VAL A 4 13.14 -8.11 -14.45
C VAL A 4 12.56 -7.77 -15.83
N ALA A 5 11.35 -7.18 -15.87
CA ALA A 5 10.76 -6.62 -17.09
C ALA A 5 10.58 -5.08 -16.98
N VAL A 6 11.06 -4.39 -18.02
CA VAL A 6 10.98 -2.96 -18.31
C VAL A 6 9.71 -2.68 -19.12
N THR A 7 8.95 -1.62 -18.80
CA THR A 7 7.73 -1.24 -19.54
C THR A 7 7.92 0.04 -20.36
N ALA A 8 7.49 0.01 -21.62
CA ALA A 8 7.39 1.13 -22.55
C ALA A 8 5.98 1.78 -22.52
N THR A 9 5.92 3.09 -22.70
CA THR A 9 4.70 3.93 -22.79
C THR A 9 4.16 4.07 -24.21
N PRO A 10 2.87 4.44 -24.37
CA PRO A 10 2.59 5.58 -25.26
C PRO A 10 1.54 6.60 -24.74
N SER A 11 1.85 7.87 -25.05
CA SER A 11 1.00 9.05 -25.35
C SER A 11 -0.33 8.73 -26.07
N SER A 12 -1.40 9.54 -26.12
CA SER A 12 -1.67 10.96 -25.81
C SER A 12 -3.19 11.26 -26.04
N LEU A 13 -3.60 12.50 -25.70
CA LEU A 13 -4.66 13.34 -26.31
C LEU A 13 -5.98 13.57 -25.52
N LEU A 14 -5.99 14.72 -24.82
CA LEU A 14 -6.85 15.91 -25.01
C LEU A 14 -8.33 15.71 -25.37
N TYR A 15 -9.23 16.29 -24.56
CA TYR A 15 -10.27 17.23 -25.02
C TYR A 15 -10.89 18.00 -23.82
N SER A 16 -10.91 19.33 -23.93
CA SER A 16 -11.85 20.27 -23.25
C SER A 16 -12.65 20.96 -24.36
N PRO A 17 -13.85 21.50 -24.10
CA PRO A 17 -13.92 22.96 -23.84
C PRO A 17 -15.11 23.47 -22.96
N LEU A 18 -14.89 24.64 -22.33
CA LEU A 18 -15.73 25.87 -22.19
C LEU A 18 -17.24 25.79 -21.83
N LEU A 19 -17.92 26.77 -21.21
CA LEU A 19 -17.69 27.92 -20.31
C LEU A 19 -19.09 28.62 -20.17
N LEU A 20 -19.56 28.84 -18.93
CA LEU A 20 -20.39 29.97 -18.40
C LEU A 20 -21.72 30.41 -19.09
N PRO A 21 -22.53 31.35 -18.53
CA PRO A 21 -22.67 31.88 -17.15
C PRO A 21 -24.15 31.95 -16.66
N SER A 22 -24.38 32.20 -15.37
CA SER A 22 -25.60 32.93 -14.95
C SER A 22 -25.30 33.93 -13.82
N GLN A 23 -25.77 35.16 -14.01
CA GLN A 23 -25.70 36.30 -13.09
C GLN A 23 -27.14 36.62 -12.64
N GLY A 24 -27.33 36.87 -11.35
CA GLY A 24 -28.60 37.28 -10.77
C GLY A 24 -28.40 37.86 -9.36
N PRO A 25 -29.25 38.79 -8.89
CA PRO A 25 -28.77 40.05 -8.32
C PRO A 25 -28.61 40.09 -6.79
N ASN A 26 -27.68 40.97 -6.42
CA ASN A 26 -27.42 41.54 -5.10
C ASN A 26 -28.67 41.82 -4.24
N ARG A 27 -28.71 41.25 -3.04
CA ARG A 27 -29.49 41.79 -1.92
C ARG A 27 -28.58 42.02 -0.71
N ARG A 28 -28.21 43.29 -0.53
CA ARG A 28 -27.33 43.80 0.51
C ARG A 28 -28.11 43.89 1.83
N MET A 29 -27.95 42.90 2.71
CA MET A 29 -28.38 43.01 4.11
C MET A 29 -27.27 43.66 4.93
N GLN A 30 -27.54 44.86 5.44
CA GLN A 30 -26.69 45.53 6.42
C GLN A 30 -26.90 44.88 7.79
N TRP A 31 -25.86 44.26 8.34
CA TRP A 31 -25.82 43.81 9.73
C TRP A 31 -24.94 44.74 10.57
N LYS A 32 -25.48 45.15 11.72
CA LYS A 32 -24.87 46.05 12.71
C LYS A 32 -23.52 45.51 13.20
N ARG A 33 -22.50 46.36 13.17
CA ARG A 33 -21.20 46.14 13.81
C ARG A 33 -21.38 46.06 15.33
N ASN A 34 -20.97 44.95 15.94
CA ASN A 34 -20.68 44.88 17.37
C ASN A 34 -19.51 43.92 17.63
N GLY A 35 -18.57 44.36 18.47
CA GLY A 35 -17.57 43.51 19.12
C GLY A 35 -16.17 43.53 18.50
N LYS A 36 -15.30 44.41 19.02
CA LYS A 36 -13.84 44.27 18.90
C LYS A 36 -13.41 42.96 19.58
N ARG A 37 -13.25 41.88 18.82
CA ARG A 37 -12.49 40.70 19.26
C ARG A 37 -11.01 41.00 19.02
N ARG A 38 -10.24 41.09 20.10
CA ARG A 38 -8.77 41.14 20.07
C ARG A 38 -8.28 39.87 19.38
N LEU A 39 -7.67 40.03 18.22
CA LEU A 39 -7.00 38.95 17.50
C LEU A 39 -5.69 38.69 18.24
N GLY A 40 -5.68 37.70 19.13
CA GLY A 40 -4.45 37.13 19.63
C GLY A 40 -3.81 36.37 18.48
N THR A 41 -2.73 36.90 17.91
CA THR A 41 -1.90 36.18 16.95
C THR A 41 -1.29 34.99 17.68
N LYS A 42 -1.94 33.82 17.58
CA LYS A 42 -1.25 32.56 17.81
C LYS A 42 -0.27 32.43 16.66
N VAL A 43 1.00 32.67 16.93
CA VAL A 43 2.09 32.30 16.04
C VAL A 43 1.97 30.78 15.90
N ALA A 44 1.46 30.33 14.74
CA ALA A 44 1.60 28.95 14.35
C ALA A 44 3.10 28.72 14.16
N VAL A 45 3.73 28.03 15.11
CA VAL A 45 5.04 27.45 14.88
C VAL A 45 4.81 26.35 13.85
N SER A 46 5.03 26.69 12.59
CA SER A 46 5.10 25.75 11.48
C SER A 46 6.33 24.88 11.71
N GLY A 47 6.20 23.88 12.59
CA GLY A 47 7.07 22.72 12.53
C GLY A 47 6.82 22.09 11.17
N VAL A 48 7.79 22.21 10.27
CA VAL A 48 7.84 21.40 9.06
C VAL A 48 8.01 19.97 9.55
N ILE A 49 6.90 19.24 9.70
CA ILE A 49 6.95 17.79 9.79
C ILE A 49 7.15 17.33 8.35
N THR A 50 8.41 17.29 7.90
CA THR A 50 8.81 16.51 6.72
C THR A 50 9.04 15.09 7.21
N ALA A 51 8.04 14.23 7.08
CA ALA A 51 8.27 12.80 7.26
C ALA A 51 8.74 12.24 5.91
N GLY A 52 9.98 12.56 5.53
CA GLY A 52 10.63 11.84 4.45
C GLY A 52 10.73 10.37 4.85
N PHE A 53 10.20 9.47 4.02
CA PHE A 53 10.30 8.04 4.27
C PHE A 53 11.76 7.59 4.19
N GLU A 54 12.17 6.74 5.14
CA GLU A 54 13.51 6.17 5.20
C GLU A 54 13.52 4.76 4.62
N LEU A 55 14.60 4.42 3.90
CA LEU A 55 14.83 3.04 3.46
C LEU A 55 15.34 2.21 4.65
N LYS A 56 14.47 1.44 5.29
CA LYS A 56 14.87 0.51 6.34
C LYS A 56 15.76 -0.60 5.75
N PRO A 57 16.87 -0.97 6.42
CA PRO A 57 17.65 -2.13 6.02
C PRO A 57 16.84 -3.43 6.24
N PRO A 58 17.10 -4.51 5.49
CA PRO A 58 16.49 -5.81 5.75
C PRO A 58 16.84 -6.28 7.18
N PRO A 59 15.98 -7.09 7.82
CA PRO A 59 16.18 -7.52 9.22
C PRO A 59 17.29 -8.57 9.40
N TYR A 60 18.11 -8.82 8.37
CA TYR A 60 19.19 -9.80 8.33
C TYR A 60 20.33 -9.35 7.40
N PRO A 61 21.55 -9.91 7.53
CA PRO A 61 22.66 -9.63 6.62
C PRO A 61 22.33 -9.95 5.16
N LEU A 62 22.91 -9.21 4.20
CA LEU A 62 22.54 -9.31 2.78
C LEU A 62 22.88 -10.66 2.11
N ASP A 63 23.76 -11.45 2.72
CA ASP A 63 24.12 -12.80 2.29
C ASP A 63 23.39 -13.91 3.07
N ALA A 64 22.58 -13.56 4.07
CA ALA A 64 21.97 -14.53 4.98
C ALA A 64 20.86 -15.40 4.35
N LEU A 65 20.40 -15.06 3.14
CA LEU A 65 19.40 -15.83 2.40
C LEU A 65 20.01 -16.81 1.37
N GLU A 66 21.34 -16.88 1.28
CA GLU A 66 21.99 -17.87 0.41
C GLU A 66 21.74 -19.31 0.91
N PRO A 67 21.55 -20.28 0.00
CA PRO A 67 21.65 -20.20 -1.46
C PRO A 67 20.33 -19.84 -2.16
N HIS A 68 19.27 -19.54 -1.42
CA HIS A 68 17.92 -19.34 -1.96
C HIS A 68 17.74 -17.97 -2.61
N MET A 69 18.45 -16.96 -2.13
CA MET A 69 18.57 -15.63 -2.74
C MET A 69 20.00 -15.12 -2.58
N SER A 70 20.64 -14.75 -3.68
CA SER A 70 22.04 -14.29 -3.65
C SER A 70 22.17 -12.91 -3.04
N ARG A 71 23.32 -12.62 -2.43
CA ARG A 71 23.66 -11.26 -1.99
C ARG A 71 23.51 -10.22 -3.08
N GLU A 72 23.95 -10.53 -4.31
CA GLU A 72 23.80 -9.65 -5.46
C GLU A 72 22.33 -9.28 -5.71
N THR A 73 21.41 -10.24 -5.56
CA THR A 73 19.98 -9.98 -5.69
C THR A 73 19.52 -8.96 -4.66
N LEU A 74 19.93 -9.07 -3.39
CA LEU A 74 19.54 -8.11 -2.35
C LEU A 74 20.17 -6.73 -2.57
N ASP A 75 21.46 -6.68 -2.95
CA ASP A 75 22.16 -5.43 -3.26
C ASP A 75 21.44 -4.63 -4.36
N TYR A 76 20.93 -5.31 -5.40
CA TYR A 76 20.14 -4.64 -6.44
C TYR A 76 18.68 -4.39 -6.03
N HIS A 77 18.00 -5.38 -5.45
CA HIS A 77 16.56 -5.31 -5.19
C HIS A 77 16.23 -4.38 -4.03
N TRP A 78 16.91 -4.52 -2.89
CA TRP A 78 16.79 -3.58 -1.78
C TRP A 78 17.59 -2.30 -2.07
N GLY A 79 18.88 -2.43 -2.38
CA GLY A 79 19.81 -1.30 -2.45
C GLY A 79 19.60 -0.35 -3.63
N LYS A 80 18.95 -0.80 -4.72
CA LYS A 80 18.60 0.07 -5.87
C LYS A 80 17.10 0.20 -6.08
N HIS A 81 16.36 -0.90 -6.26
CA HIS A 81 14.95 -0.82 -6.63
C HIS A 81 14.09 -0.26 -5.49
N HIS A 82 14.13 -0.85 -4.30
CA HIS A 82 13.41 -0.35 -3.13
C HIS A 82 13.83 1.08 -2.80
N LYS A 83 15.15 1.35 -2.76
CA LYS A 83 15.70 2.70 -2.60
C LYS A 83 15.11 3.72 -3.58
N THR A 84 15.04 3.38 -4.86
CA THR A 84 14.51 4.28 -5.90
C THR A 84 13.03 4.60 -5.67
N TYR A 85 12.22 3.63 -5.24
CA TYR A 85 10.82 3.87 -4.90
C TYR A 85 10.68 4.87 -3.74
N VAL A 86 11.45 4.67 -2.66
CA VAL A 86 11.45 5.58 -1.50
C VAL A 86 11.91 6.99 -1.89
N GLU A 87 13.00 7.12 -2.63
CA GLU A 87 13.52 8.42 -3.08
C GLU A 87 12.54 9.16 -4.00
N ASN A 88 11.91 8.44 -4.93
CA ASN A 88 10.93 9.04 -5.84
C ASN A 88 9.64 9.42 -5.12
N LEU A 89 9.19 8.61 -4.17
CA LEU A 89 8.04 8.92 -3.33
C LEU A 89 8.27 10.23 -2.58
N ASN A 90 9.40 10.36 -1.89
CA ASN A 90 9.76 11.56 -1.15
C ASN A 90 9.76 12.80 -2.04
N LYS A 91 10.30 12.71 -3.27
CA LYS A 91 10.25 13.82 -4.24
C LYS A 91 8.83 14.18 -4.67
N GLN A 92 7.94 13.19 -4.78
CA GLN A 92 6.56 13.38 -5.23
C GLN A 92 5.65 14.00 -4.16
N ILE A 93 5.90 13.70 -2.88
CA ILE A 93 5.03 14.14 -1.79
C ILE A 93 5.53 15.40 -1.08
N LEU A 94 6.79 15.79 -1.27
CA LEU A 94 7.40 16.92 -0.57
C LEU A 94 6.53 18.19 -0.66
N GLY A 95 6.11 18.71 0.50
CA GLY A 95 5.29 19.91 0.58
C GLY A 95 3.83 19.75 0.14
N THR A 96 3.37 18.52 -0.07
CA THR A 96 1.95 18.16 -0.26
C THR A 96 1.34 17.70 1.07
N ASP A 97 0.02 17.57 1.13
CA ASP A 97 -0.68 17.01 2.30
C ASP A 97 -0.28 15.55 2.60
N LEU A 98 0.33 14.84 1.64
CA LEU A 98 0.77 13.45 1.80
C LEU A 98 2.08 13.32 2.61
N ASP A 99 2.89 14.39 2.69
CA ASP A 99 4.19 14.41 3.40
C ASP A 99 4.05 14.25 4.92
N ALA A 100 2.86 14.48 5.45
CA ALA A 100 2.56 14.41 6.88
C ALA A 100 1.95 13.06 7.32
N LEU A 101 1.83 12.10 6.41
CA LEU A 101 1.08 10.86 6.60
C LEU A 101 1.98 9.62 6.72
N SER A 102 1.45 8.55 7.29
CA SER A 102 2.12 7.24 7.27
C SER A 102 2.20 6.68 5.84
N LEU A 103 3.11 5.73 5.59
CA LEU A 103 3.23 5.11 4.28
C LEU A 103 1.92 4.43 3.85
N GLU A 104 1.26 3.72 4.76
CA GLU A 104 -0.04 3.09 4.55
C GLU A 104 -1.12 4.12 4.20
N GLU A 105 -1.19 5.25 4.92
CA GLU A 105 -2.14 6.32 4.64
C GLU A 105 -1.89 6.92 3.25
N VAL A 106 -0.63 7.13 2.87
CA VAL A 106 -0.25 7.57 1.51
C VAL A 106 -0.70 6.55 0.47
N VAL A 107 -0.47 5.25 0.67
CA VAL A 107 -0.91 4.18 -0.25
C VAL A 107 -2.44 4.24 -0.45
N LEU A 108 -3.21 4.29 0.63
CA LEU A 108 -4.67 4.27 0.59
C LEU A 108 -5.24 5.53 -0.09
N LEU A 109 -4.75 6.71 0.28
CA LEU A 109 -5.23 7.98 -0.28
C LEU A 109 -4.81 8.14 -1.74
N SER A 110 -3.56 7.79 -2.07
CA SER A 110 -3.06 7.90 -3.45
C SER A 110 -3.65 6.85 -4.40
N TYR A 111 -4.18 5.72 -3.91
CA TYR A 111 -4.96 4.80 -4.73
C TYR A 111 -6.23 5.46 -5.29
N ASN A 112 -6.82 6.39 -4.52
CA ASN A 112 -7.93 7.25 -4.93
C ASN A 112 -9.06 6.48 -5.64
N LYS A 113 -9.53 5.42 -4.99
CA LYS A 113 -10.62 4.54 -5.51
C LYS A 113 -10.35 3.99 -6.91
N GLY A 114 -9.08 3.69 -7.22
CA GLY A 114 -8.63 3.20 -8.51
C GLY A 114 -8.22 4.29 -9.51
N ASN A 115 -8.49 5.57 -9.23
CA ASN A 115 -7.99 6.69 -10.02
C ASN A 115 -6.64 7.20 -9.46
N MET A 116 -5.64 6.33 -9.53
CA MET A 116 -4.35 6.46 -8.85
C MET A 116 -3.68 7.83 -9.08
N LEU A 117 -3.25 8.46 -8.00
CA LEU A 117 -2.41 9.65 -8.01
C LEU A 117 -0.96 9.28 -8.39
N PRO A 118 -0.13 10.23 -8.87
CA PRO A 118 1.25 9.96 -9.27
C PRO A 118 2.13 9.30 -8.18
N ALA A 119 1.84 9.56 -6.90
CA ALA A 119 2.56 9.01 -5.77
C ALA A 119 2.28 7.50 -5.54
N PHE A 120 1.15 6.98 -6.01
CA PHE A 120 0.67 5.64 -5.66
C PHE A 120 1.68 4.53 -5.97
N ASN A 121 2.24 4.53 -7.17
CA ASN A 121 3.14 3.46 -7.57
C ASN A 121 4.40 3.40 -6.70
N ASN A 122 5.00 4.54 -6.35
CA ASN A 122 6.18 4.56 -5.49
C ASN A 122 5.82 4.26 -4.04
N ALA A 123 4.70 4.79 -3.52
CA ALA A 123 4.21 4.50 -2.17
C ALA A 123 3.94 3.00 -1.99
N ALA A 124 3.14 2.43 -2.88
CA ALA A 124 2.76 1.03 -2.79
C ALA A 124 3.96 0.10 -3.04
N GLN A 125 4.88 0.42 -3.96
CA GLN A 125 6.10 -0.38 -4.11
C GLN A 125 7.04 -0.27 -2.91
N ALA A 126 7.20 0.90 -2.29
CA ALA A 126 7.98 1.01 -1.05
C ALA A 126 7.39 0.10 0.03
N TRP A 127 6.09 0.18 0.24
CA TRP A 127 5.39 -0.65 1.23
C TRP A 127 5.49 -2.15 0.89
N ASN A 128 5.28 -2.54 -0.37
CA ASN A 128 5.34 -3.95 -0.79
C ASN A 128 6.72 -4.55 -0.54
N HIS A 129 7.78 -3.79 -0.79
CA HIS A 129 9.15 -4.27 -0.58
C HIS A 129 9.50 -4.32 0.89
N GLU A 130 9.08 -3.34 1.69
CA GLU A 130 9.23 -3.39 3.15
C GLU A 130 8.57 -4.66 3.72
N PHE A 131 7.32 -4.92 3.36
CA PHE A 131 6.62 -6.15 3.73
C PHE A 131 7.33 -7.42 3.25
N PHE A 132 7.87 -7.42 2.03
CA PHE A 132 8.59 -8.56 1.46
C PHE A 132 9.83 -8.94 2.26
N TRP A 133 10.65 -7.95 2.67
CA TRP A 133 11.85 -8.22 3.48
C TRP A 133 11.50 -8.69 4.89
N GLU A 134 10.35 -8.29 5.43
CA GLU A 134 9.84 -8.79 6.71
C GLU A 134 9.20 -10.19 6.61
N SER A 135 8.84 -10.64 5.39
CA SER A 135 8.20 -11.93 5.12
C SER A 135 9.18 -13.06 4.79
N ILE A 136 10.48 -12.82 4.86
CA ILE A 136 11.50 -13.84 4.58
C ILE A 136 12.55 -13.81 5.69
N GLN A 137 13.15 -14.96 6.00
CA GLN A 137 14.21 -15.02 7.01
C GLN A 137 15.27 -16.07 6.69
N PRO A 138 16.50 -15.91 7.21
CA PRO A 138 17.53 -16.96 7.12
C PRO A 138 17.05 -18.26 7.76
N GLY A 139 17.15 -19.37 7.02
CA GLY A 139 16.67 -20.68 7.49
C GLY A 139 15.15 -20.75 7.70
N GLY A 140 14.39 -19.89 7.02
CA GLY A 140 12.94 -19.88 7.00
C GLY A 140 12.31 -21.10 6.29
N GLY A 141 11.01 -20.99 6.08
CA GLY A 141 10.21 -22.01 5.41
C GLY A 141 9.72 -23.10 6.36
N GLY A 142 9.41 -24.26 5.80
CA GLY A 142 8.69 -25.32 6.51
C GLY A 142 7.19 -25.02 6.64
N LYS A 143 6.51 -25.84 7.45
CA LYS A 143 5.07 -25.69 7.73
C LYS A 143 4.89 -24.66 8.85
N PRO A 144 3.98 -23.66 8.73
CA PRO A 144 3.69 -22.75 9.81
C PRO A 144 3.12 -23.51 11.01
N THR A 145 3.09 -22.86 12.18
CA THR A 145 2.56 -23.46 13.41
C THR A 145 1.47 -22.58 14.02
N GLY A 146 0.81 -23.08 15.06
CA GLY A 146 -0.15 -22.30 15.84
C GLY A 146 -1.40 -21.89 15.05
N GLU A 147 -1.84 -20.65 15.24
CA GLU A 147 -3.08 -20.12 14.66
C GLU A 147 -3.05 -20.06 13.14
N LEU A 148 -1.93 -19.62 12.56
CA LEU A 148 -1.79 -19.51 11.11
C LEU A 148 -2.00 -20.87 10.42
N LEU A 149 -1.43 -21.94 10.97
CA LEU A 149 -1.64 -23.27 10.42
C LEU A 149 -3.11 -23.69 10.49
N ARG A 150 -3.77 -23.46 11.63
CA ARG A 150 -5.20 -23.79 11.79
C ARG A 150 -6.06 -23.06 10.76
N LEU A 151 -5.79 -21.78 10.52
CA LEU A 151 -6.53 -20.98 9.56
C LEU A 151 -6.27 -21.44 8.12
N ILE A 152 -5.03 -21.82 7.80
CA ILE A 152 -4.70 -22.41 6.50
C ILE A 152 -5.46 -23.72 6.29
N GLU A 153 -5.43 -24.63 7.25
CA GLU A 153 -6.13 -25.92 7.16
C GLU A 153 -7.65 -25.72 7.10
N ARG A 154 -8.19 -24.72 7.83
CA ARG A 154 -9.62 -24.34 7.75
C ARG A 154 -10.02 -23.85 6.35
N ASP A 155 -9.24 -22.93 5.77
CA ASP A 155 -9.66 -22.19 4.57
C ASP A 155 -9.23 -22.85 3.26
N PHE A 156 -8.16 -23.65 3.28
CA PHE A 156 -7.60 -24.34 2.12
C PHE A 156 -7.68 -25.86 2.22
N GLY A 157 -8.06 -26.42 3.37
CA GLY A 157 -8.18 -27.86 3.61
C GLY A 157 -6.89 -28.50 4.15
N SER A 158 -5.73 -28.13 3.60
CA SER A 158 -4.42 -28.54 4.12
C SER A 158 -3.34 -27.49 3.80
N PHE A 159 -2.20 -27.59 4.47
CA PHE A 159 -1.04 -26.76 4.14
C PHE A 159 -0.48 -27.05 2.74
N GLU A 160 -0.49 -28.31 2.35
CA GLU A 160 0.01 -28.77 1.06
C GLU A 160 -0.85 -28.22 -0.09
N GLU A 161 -2.18 -28.27 0.07
CA GLU A 161 -3.15 -27.68 -0.89
C GLU A 161 -2.99 -26.16 -0.96
N PHE A 162 -2.82 -25.49 0.18
CA PHE A 162 -2.49 -24.06 0.22
C PHE A 162 -1.21 -23.75 -0.56
N LEU A 163 -0.13 -24.50 -0.30
CA LEU A 163 1.18 -24.27 -0.93
C LEU A 163 1.12 -24.48 -2.44
N GLU A 164 0.40 -25.51 -2.90
CA GLU A 164 0.17 -25.76 -4.33
C GLU A 164 -0.59 -24.59 -4.97
N ARG A 165 -1.69 -24.15 -4.36
CA ARG A 165 -2.49 -23.01 -4.85
C ARG A 165 -1.68 -21.71 -4.85
N PHE A 166 -0.89 -21.45 -3.82
CA PHE A 166 -0.07 -20.25 -3.71
C PHE A 166 1.02 -20.22 -4.78
N LYS A 167 1.74 -21.34 -4.97
CA LYS A 167 2.74 -21.48 -6.04
C LYS A 167 2.12 -21.32 -7.42
N SER A 168 0.96 -21.93 -7.66
CA SER A 168 0.23 -21.81 -8.94
C SER A 168 -0.22 -20.36 -9.19
N ALA A 169 -0.71 -19.66 -8.17
CA ALA A 169 -1.05 -18.25 -8.26
C ALA A 169 0.17 -17.38 -8.59
N ALA A 170 1.28 -17.57 -7.88
CA ALA A 170 2.52 -16.84 -8.11
C ALA A 170 3.08 -17.08 -9.52
N ALA A 171 3.12 -18.34 -9.98
CA ALA A 171 3.61 -18.69 -11.31
C ALA A 171 2.72 -18.19 -12.45
N SER A 172 1.40 -18.07 -12.21
CA SER A 172 0.41 -17.59 -13.19
C SER A 172 0.11 -16.09 -13.08
N ASN A 173 0.90 -15.33 -12.33
CA ASN A 173 0.76 -13.88 -12.29
C ASN A 173 1.45 -13.26 -13.52
N PHE A 174 0.66 -12.83 -14.50
CA PHE A 174 1.20 -12.36 -15.77
C PHE A 174 1.72 -10.92 -15.66
N GLY A 175 2.96 -10.71 -16.10
CA GLY A 175 3.65 -9.41 -15.97
C GLY A 175 4.19 -9.17 -14.56
N SER A 176 4.55 -7.92 -14.27
CA SER A 176 4.98 -7.52 -12.92
C SER A 176 3.79 -7.52 -11.96
N GLY A 177 3.95 -8.10 -10.79
CA GLY A 177 2.92 -8.14 -9.76
C GLY A 177 3.32 -8.96 -8.55
N TRP A 178 2.38 -9.13 -7.62
CA TRP A 178 2.58 -9.79 -6.34
C TRP A 178 1.53 -10.86 -6.08
N THR A 179 1.88 -11.85 -5.26
CA THR A 179 0.94 -12.87 -4.77
C THR A 179 0.95 -12.86 -3.25
N TRP A 180 -0.23 -12.79 -2.66
CA TRP A 180 -0.42 -12.55 -1.23
C TRP A 180 -1.25 -13.66 -0.62
N LEU A 181 -0.94 -13.99 0.63
CA LEU A 181 -1.88 -14.60 1.55
C LEU A 181 -2.41 -13.46 2.42
N ALA A 182 -3.72 -13.23 2.41
CA ALA A 182 -4.33 -12.11 3.11
C ALA A 182 -5.63 -12.52 3.81
N TYR A 183 -6.02 -11.79 4.83
CA TYR A 183 -7.39 -11.82 5.35
C TYR A 183 -8.29 -10.96 4.49
N LYS A 184 -9.32 -11.57 3.91
CA LYS A 184 -10.42 -10.83 3.30
C LYS A 184 -11.36 -10.34 4.40
N ALA A 185 -11.49 -9.01 4.53
CA ALA A 185 -12.55 -8.46 5.36
C ALA A 185 -13.92 -8.78 4.71
N ASN A 186 -14.76 -9.53 5.42
CA ASN A 186 -16.16 -9.73 5.04
C ASN A 186 -16.98 -8.50 5.41
N ARG A 187 -16.78 -7.40 4.68
CA ARG A 187 -17.64 -6.23 4.79
C ARG A 187 -18.83 -6.40 3.84
N LEU A 188 -20.03 -6.53 4.40
CA LEU A 188 -21.29 -6.33 3.68
C LEU A 188 -21.36 -4.88 3.20
N ASP A 189 -21.18 -4.65 1.90
CA ASP A 189 -21.23 -3.31 1.32
C ASP A 189 -22.70 -2.93 1.06
N VAL A 190 -23.41 -2.59 2.14
CA VAL A 190 -24.79 -2.08 2.07
C VAL A 190 -24.73 -0.58 2.35
N ALA A 191 -25.04 0.22 1.33
CA ALA A 191 -24.78 1.66 1.25
C ALA A 191 -25.31 2.56 2.39
N ASN A 192 -25.98 2.02 3.42
CA ASN A 192 -26.60 2.78 4.51
C ASN A 192 -26.46 2.12 5.91
N ALA A 193 -25.60 1.13 6.10
CA ALA A 193 -25.40 0.48 7.40
C ALA A 193 -23.96 0.65 7.91
N VAL A 194 -23.82 1.01 9.20
CA VAL A 194 -22.54 0.86 9.90
C VAL A 194 -22.22 -0.62 9.92
N ASN A 195 -21.19 -1.02 9.19
CA ASN A 195 -20.76 -2.42 9.16
C ASN A 195 -20.17 -2.76 10.53
N PRO A 196 -20.64 -3.80 11.24
CA PRO A 196 -19.94 -4.29 12.41
C PRO A 196 -18.50 -4.63 12.03
N LEU A 197 -17.56 -4.38 12.95
CA LEU A 197 -16.18 -4.83 12.79
C LEU A 197 -16.22 -6.36 12.58
N PRO A 198 -15.56 -6.89 11.53
CA PRO A 198 -15.52 -8.32 11.30
C PRO A 198 -15.00 -9.04 12.55
N LYS A 199 -15.70 -10.08 13.00
CA LYS A 199 -15.17 -10.95 14.05
C LYS A 199 -14.05 -11.81 13.46
N GLU A 200 -13.18 -12.38 14.30
CA GLU A 200 -12.13 -13.31 13.84
C GLU A 200 -12.70 -14.50 13.03
N GLU A 201 -13.90 -14.92 13.38
CA GLU A 201 -14.70 -15.93 12.70
C GLU A 201 -15.02 -15.57 11.24
N ASP A 202 -15.13 -14.27 10.95
CA ASP A 202 -15.49 -13.71 9.64
C ASP A 202 -14.26 -13.48 8.74
N LYS A 203 -13.04 -13.53 9.31
CA LYS A 203 -11.80 -13.31 8.57
C LYS A 203 -11.39 -14.58 7.85
N LYS A 204 -11.63 -14.64 6.54
CA LYS A 204 -11.22 -15.75 5.68
C LYS A 204 -9.87 -15.46 5.03
N LEU A 205 -8.95 -16.42 5.07
CA LEU A 205 -7.72 -16.38 4.30
C LEU A 205 -8.01 -16.55 2.80
N VAL A 206 -7.36 -15.71 2.01
CA VAL A 206 -7.45 -15.72 0.55
C VAL A 206 -6.06 -15.62 -0.06
N ILE A 207 -5.89 -16.32 -1.19
CA ILE A 207 -4.74 -16.12 -2.08
C ILE A 207 -5.14 -15.06 -3.11
N VAL A 208 -4.35 -14.02 -3.21
CA VAL A 208 -4.68 -12.84 -4.02
C VAL A 208 -3.52 -12.51 -4.93
N LYS A 209 -3.81 -12.29 -6.21
CA LYS A 209 -2.83 -11.77 -7.19
C LYS A 209 -3.09 -10.30 -7.43
N THR A 210 -2.06 -9.49 -7.42
CA THR A 210 -2.16 -8.07 -7.74
C THR A 210 -1.23 -7.70 -8.89
N PRO A 211 -1.66 -6.83 -9.81
CA PRO A 211 -0.81 -6.32 -10.87
C PRO A 211 0.05 -5.16 -10.35
N ASN A 212 1.28 -5.07 -10.86
CA ASN A 212 2.22 -3.99 -10.61
C ASN A 212 2.38 -3.69 -9.11
N ALA A 213 2.00 -2.48 -8.66
CA ALA A 213 2.20 -1.99 -7.30
C ALA A 213 0.99 -2.24 -6.38
N VAL A 214 -0.16 -2.65 -6.93
CA VAL A 214 -1.39 -2.85 -6.14
C VAL A 214 -1.12 -3.89 -5.05
N ASN A 215 -1.68 -3.68 -3.87
CA ASN A 215 -1.50 -4.56 -2.72
C ASN A 215 -2.80 -4.68 -1.91
N PRO A 216 -2.87 -5.60 -0.93
CA PRO A 216 -4.10 -5.88 -0.19
C PRO A 216 -4.68 -4.68 0.58
N LEU A 217 -3.87 -3.67 0.95
CA LEU A 217 -4.35 -2.51 1.70
C LEU A 217 -5.49 -1.79 0.99
N VAL A 218 -5.40 -1.63 -0.33
CA VAL A 218 -6.40 -0.88 -1.11
C VAL A 218 -7.71 -1.63 -1.34
N TRP A 219 -7.79 -2.89 -0.89
CA TRP A 219 -8.97 -3.75 -0.96
C TRP A 219 -9.57 -4.06 0.41
N ASP A 220 -9.20 -3.30 1.44
CA ASP A 220 -9.59 -3.55 2.84
C ASP A 220 -9.16 -4.94 3.33
N TYR A 221 -8.08 -5.50 2.77
CA TYR A 221 -7.53 -6.78 3.20
C TYR A 221 -6.34 -6.52 4.14
N SER A 222 -6.18 -7.38 5.15
CA SER A 222 -5.05 -7.30 6.07
C SER A 222 -4.02 -8.40 5.80
N VAL A 223 -2.74 -8.04 5.89
CA VAL A 223 -1.60 -8.97 5.85
C VAL A 223 -0.70 -8.85 7.10
N SER A 224 -0.97 -7.90 8.01
CA SER A 224 -0.09 -7.54 9.14
C SER A 224 0.07 -8.66 10.17
N ASP A 225 -0.91 -9.56 10.26
CA ASP A 225 -0.95 -10.65 11.25
C ASP A 225 -0.50 -11.99 10.63
N LEU A 226 -0.01 -11.97 9.40
CA LEU A 226 0.32 -13.15 8.58
C LEU A 226 1.79 -13.17 8.18
N THR A 227 2.70 -12.78 9.08
CA THR A 227 4.14 -12.95 8.85
C THR A 227 4.47 -14.43 8.70
N PHE A 228 4.45 -14.84 7.45
CA PHE A 228 5.00 -16.09 6.96
C PHE A 228 6.50 -15.85 6.93
N ASN A 229 7.25 -16.56 7.75
CA ASN A 229 8.70 -16.52 7.61
C ASN A 229 9.08 -17.56 6.56
N ILE A 230 9.02 -17.17 5.28
CA ILE A 230 9.40 -18.01 4.14
C ILE A 230 10.92 -18.21 4.13
#